data_AF-A0A832CNI8-F1
#
_entry.id   AF-A0A832CNI8-F1
#
_cell.length_a   1.000
_cell.length_b   1.000
_cell.length_c   1.000
_cell.angle_alpha   90.00
_cell.angle_beta   90.00
_cell.angle_gamma   90.00
#
_symmetry.space_group_name_H-M   'P 1'
#
loop_
_entity.id
_entity.type
_entity.pdbx_description
1 polymer ?
#
loop_
_entity_poly.entity_id
_entity_poly.type
_entity_poly.pdbx_seq_one_letter_code
_entity_poly.pdbx_strand_id
1 'polypeptide(L)'
;MTRFLQNLLSRLHFRVIDNRFRVFELGESDEKDITLDLKTGALERAEMVARLMSYSSFRRKASAMVKQYVDSRPGWLIFVTNNRPDKRGPLIVAEEKLTTSSFLHQNADRVVGRGQNPARAILEESIIFNRLKTRQEQLARAVDNGLLPVESAFRRENWPVHPLMERVKAEVKQAVDAYLAQSGMLCDPLDAEYQVIFRLTTFELNQLFINGGELVDYCDQLGVFSDWRQIPAIDPEVCAKYHLNPELLAATVEEQMSIIRQRLARSPLPIRKLLEKTQIFAESGWEIKKEGRDIFLIKKNNLGRVVDQQEVEFKMVEPAVAVQIHKDFHYIHTPRCEMAMGFFLPGDPLPFSVLAIEPVDRPYKQNALLLYGYDPRYCLDFTRLWSRPGVPRNISSAIFGEAFRYLRQTNPRLQATITAFMASYATGLSMLTGGFETPILIKPGRHYFTETTIDGRVCLEHITKRRQTNQTKITQVSRFPLLPVIELISPLQAPRFKPILVLGREMVSIS
;
A
#
# COMPACT_ATOMS: atom_id res chain seq x y z
N MET A 1 -26.86 -11.03 -27.29
CA MET A 1 -27.19 -10.34 -26.02
C MET A 1 -26.45 -9.00 -25.85
N THR A 2 -25.19 -8.86 -26.28
CA THR A 2 -24.57 -7.55 -26.60
C THR A 2 -25.50 -6.73 -27.53
N ARG A 3 -26.14 -7.41 -28.48
CA ARG A 3 -27.20 -6.88 -29.36
C ARG A 3 -28.49 -6.41 -28.66
N PHE A 4 -28.84 -6.83 -27.44
CA PHE A 4 -30.13 -6.43 -26.81
C PHE A 4 -29.99 -5.15 -25.98
N LEU A 5 -28.91 -4.99 -25.21
CA LEU A 5 -28.57 -3.71 -24.58
C LEU A 5 -28.03 -2.70 -25.60
N GLN A 6 -27.32 -3.16 -26.65
CA GLN A 6 -27.13 -2.35 -27.86
C GLN A 6 -28.45 -2.03 -28.54
N ASN A 7 -29.47 -2.90 -28.57
CA ASN A 7 -30.80 -2.59 -29.12
C ASN A 7 -31.63 -1.64 -28.24
N LEU A 8 -31.53 -1.72 -26.91
CA LEU A 8 -32.21 -0.81 -26.00
C LEU A 8 -31.54 0.57 -25.99
N LEU A 9 -30.20 0.62 -26.07
CA LEU A 9 -29.42 1.85 -26.22
C LEU A 9 -29.33 2.34 -27.67
N SER A 10 -29.61 1.52 -28.70
CA SER A 10 -29.76 1.96 -30.10
C SER A 10 -31.18 2.40 -30.42
N ARG A 11 -32.18 1.94 -29.65
CA ARG A 11 -33.52 2.55 -29.65
C ARG A 11 -33.50 3.97 -29.10
N LEU A 12 -32.49 4.31 -28.30
CA LEU A 12 -32.15 5.67 -27.89
C LEU A 12 -31.12 6.25 -28.89
N HIS A 13 -31.60 6.88 -29.98
CA HIS A 13 -30.67 7.60 -30.86
C HIS A 13 -30.28 8.93 -30.23
N PHE A 14 -29.01 9.31 -30.38
CA PHE A 14 -28.48 10.61 -29.97
C PHE A 14 -28.02 11.33 -31.23
N ARG A 15 -28.64 12.47 -31.57
CA ARG A 15 -28.14 13.36 -32.65
C ARG A 15 -27.87 14.74 -32.10
N VAL A 16 -26.78 15.32 -32.60
CA VAL A 16 -26.53 16.77 -32.53
C VAL A 16 -27.03 17.35 -33.85
N ILE A 17 -28.02 18.23 -33.78
CA ILE A 17 -28.56 18.98 -34.92
C ILE A 17 -28.61 20.44 -34.48
N ASP A 18 -27.99 21.35 -35.23
CA ASP A 18 -27.98 22.80 -34.95
C ASP A 18 -27.55 23.16 -33.51
N ASN A 19 -26.45 22.58 -33.02
CA ASN A 19 -25.94 22.73 -31.65
C ASN A 19 -26.89 22.25 -30.52
N ARG A 20 -27.94 21.49 -30.86
CA ARG A 20 -28.89 20.93 -29.89
C ARG A 20 -28.78 19.41 -29.82
N PHE A 21 -28.82 18.89 -28.59
CA PHE A 21 -28.77 17.44 -28.33
C PHE A 21 -30.18 16.85 -28.28
N ARG A 22 -30.51 15.90 -29.17
CA ARG A 22 -31.81 15.22 -29.19
C ARG A 22 -31.69 13.73 -28.87
N VAL A 23 -32.60 13.23 -28.04
CA VAL A 23 -32.76 11.80 -27.71
C VAL A 23 -34.02 11.28 -28.38
N PHE A 24 -33.91 10.29 -29.26
CA PHE A 24 -35.04 9.68 -29.95
C PHE A 24 -35.35 8.31 -29.36
N GLU A 25 -36.62 7.92 -29.29
CA GLU A 25 -37.06 6.55 -29.03
C GLU A 25 -37.63 5.99 -30.34
N LEU A 26 -37.03 4.95 -30.92
CA LEU A 26 -37.57 4.32 -32.15
C LEU A 26 -38.75 3.41 -31.79
N GLY A 27 -39.98 3.82 -32.14
CA GLY A 27 -41.13 2.91 -32.27
C GLY A 27 -42.50 3.37 -31.79
N GLU A 28 -42.64 4.54 -31.17
CA GLU A 28 -43.95 5.10 -30.79
C GLU A 28 -44.03 6.57 -31.22
N SER A 29 -45.20 6.99 -31.71
CA SER A 29 -45.47 8.25 -32.41
C SER A 29 -45.40 9.52 -31.55
N ASP A 30 -44.91 9.45 -30.31
CA ASP A 30 -44.88 10.58 -29.40
C ASP A 30 -43.45 11.10 -29.19
N GLU A 31 -43.12 12.13 -29.97
CA GLU A 31 -41.92 12.94 -29.83
C GLU A 31 -41.94 13.70 -28.49
N LYS A 32 -40.86 13.60 -27.70
CA LYS A 32 -40.59 14.54 -26.60
C LYS A 32 -39.20 15.14 -26.78
N ASP A 33 -39.16 16.39 -27.23
CA ASP A 33 -37.94 17.17 -27.42
C ASP A 33 -37.36 17.56 -26.04
N ILE A 34 -36.15 17.12 -25.75
CA ILE A 34 -35.38 17.60 -24.58
C ILE A 34 -34.25 18.46 -25.16
N THR A 35 -34.44 19.78 -25.18
CA THR A 35 -33.49 20.71 -25.78
C THR A 35 -32.34 21.05 -24.81
N LEU A 36 -31.10 20.83 -25.24
CA LEU A 36 -29.89 21.29 -24.55
C LEU A 36 -28.98 21.99 -25.56
N ASP A 37 -28.64 23.24 -25.28
CA ASP A 37 -27.78 24.10 -26.11
C ASP A 37 -26.30 23.87 -25.73
N LEU A 38 -25.46 23.49 -26.71
CA LEU A 38 -24.08 23.04 -26.46
C LEU A 38 -23.05 23.96 -27.15
N LYS A 39 -22.12 24.50 -26.35
CA LYS A 39 -20.79 24.97 -26.80
C LYS A 39 -19.78 23.86 -26.46
N THR A 40 -18.67 23.76 -27.22
CA THR A 40 -17.95 22.51 -27.59
C THR A 40 -16.64 22.16 -26.85
N GLY A 41 -16.36 20.84 -26.64
CA GLY A 41 -15.06 20.24 -26.30
C GLY A 41 -15.08 18.73 -25.91
N ALA A 42 -13.96 17.99 -26.04
CA ALA A 42 -13.87 16.56 -25.68
C ALA A 42 -13.94 16.27 -24.15
N LEU A 43 -13.57 17.26 -23.34
CA LEU A 43 -13.78 17.29 -21.87
C LEU A 43 -15.28 17.20 -21.53
N GLU A 44 -16.14 17.65 -22.44
CA GLU A 44 -17.57 17.81 -22.17
C GLU A 44 -18.34 16.50 -22.24
N ARG A 45 -17.87 15.41 -22.87
CA ARG A 45 -18.72 14.20 -22.93
C ARG A 45 -18.91 13.53 -21.57
N ALA A 46 -17.90 13.58 -20.70
CA ALA A 46 -17.99 13.06 -19.33
C ALA A 46 -18.85 13.98 -18.44
N GLU A 47 -18.67 15.30 -18.55
CA GLU A 47 -19.52 16.30 -17.91
C GLU A 47 -20.95 16.30 -18.46
N MET A 48 -21.14 15.94 -19.73
CA MET A 48 -22.42 15.83 -20.43
C MET A 48 -23.18 14.60 -20.00
N VAL A 49 -22.52 13.44 -19.79
CA VAL A 49 -23.14 12.29 -19.13
C VAL A 49 -23.48 12.65 -17.68
N ALA A 50 -22.59 13.32 -16.94
CA ALA A 50 -22.89 13.77 -15.58
C ALA A 50 -24.08 14.77 -15.54
N ARG A 51 -24.17 15.70 -16.50
CA ARG A 51 -25.27 16.67 -16.67
C ARG A 51 -26.56 16.01 -17.12
N LEU A 52 -26.56 15.16 -18.15
CA LEU A 52 -27.71 14.37 -18.58
C LEU A 52 -28.30 13.54 -17.43
N MET A 53 -27.43 12.98 -16.60
CA MET A 53 -27.83 12.18 -15.44
C MET A 53 -28.21 13.03 -14.21
N SER A 54 -27.95 14.34 -14.22
CA SER A 54 -28.43 15.28 -13.19
C SER A 54 -29.91 15.62 -13.38
N TYR A 55 -30.46 15.45 -14.59
CA TYR A 55 -31.88 15.63 -14.87
C TYR A 55 -32.70 14.46 -14.30
N SER A 56 -33.50 14.77 -13.28
CA SER A 56 -34.35 13.81 -12.56
C SER A 56 -35.34 13.08 -13.48
N SER A 57 -35.79 13.72 -14.57
CA SER A 57 -36.68 13.16 -15.59
C SER A 57 -36.05 12.01 -16.37
N PHE A 58 -34.85 12.22 -16.92
CA PHE A 58 -34.09 11.20 -17.65
C PHE A 58 -33.75 10.02 -16.74
N ARG A 59 -33.24 10.31 -15.54
CA ARG A 59 -32.87 9.31 -14.53
C ARG A 59 -34.07 8.43 -14.16
N ARG A 60 -35.26 9.02 -14.03
CA ARG A 60 -36.51 8.34 -13.68
C ARG A 60 -37.05 7.48 -14.84
N LYS A 61 -37.00 7.94 -16.09
CA LYS A 61 -37.47 7.18 -17.27
C LYS A 61 -36.58 5.97 -17.56
N ALA A 62 -35.26 6.16 -17.59
CA ALA A 62 -34.31 5.05 -17.74
C ALA A 62 -34.39 4.05 -16.58
N SER A 63 -34.57 4.55 -15.34
CA SER A 63 -34.81 3.68 -14.17
C SER A 63 -36.08 2.85 -14.29
N ALA A 64 -37.18 3.43 -14.76
CA ALA A 64 -38.44 2.74 -14.92
C ALA A 64 -38.33 1.61 -15.95
N MET A 65 -37.72 1.86 -17.12
CA MET A 65 -37.58 0.86 -18.19
C MET A 65 -36.72 -0.32 -17.77
N VAL A 66 -35.56 -0.08 -17.15
CA VAL A 66 -34.65 -1.16 -16.75
C VAL A 66 -35.22 -1.92 -15.54
N LYS A 67 -35.90 -1.23 -14.62
CA LYS A 67 -36.60 -1.88 -13.49
C LYS A 67 -37.74 -2.77 -13.98
N GLN A 68 -38.60 -2.27 -14.87
CA GLN A 68 -39.71 -3.03 -15.46
C GLN A 68 -39.18 -4.29 -16.17
N TYR A 69 -38.05 -4.18 -16.88
CA TYR A 69 -37.42 -5.32 -17.54
C TYR A 69 -36.97 -6.41 -16.54
N VAL A 70 -36.27 -6.03 -15.46
CA VAL A 70 -35.82 -6.98 -14.41
C VAL A 70 -37.01 -7.57 -13.65
N ASP A 71 -37.99 -6.75 -13.29
CA ASP A 71 -39.17 -7.20 -12.54
C ASP A 71 -40.06 -8.14 -13.37
N SER A 72 -40.06 -7.99 -14.71
CA SER A 72 -40.76 -8.88 -15.64
C SER A 72 -40.06 -10.22 -15.90
N ARG A 73 -38.83 -10.41 -15.41
CA ARG A 73 -38.02 -11.64 -15.61
C ARG A 73 -37.52 -12.20 -14.28
N PRO A 74 -38.35 -12.98 -13.57
CA PRO A 74 -37.96 -13.61 -12.31
C PRO A 74 -36.71 -14.47 -12.52
N GLY A 75 -35.64 -14.17 -11.80
CA GLY A 75 -34.38 -14.90 -11.92
C GLY A 75 -33.31 -14.21 -12.76
N TRP A 76 -33.51 -13.04 -13.36
CA TRP A 76 -32.42 -12.34 -14.05
C TRP A 76 -31.65 -11.38 -13.11
N LEU A 77 -30.34 -11.28 -13.31
CA LEU A 77 -29.41 -10.35 -12.64
C LEU A 77 -28.76 -9.41 -13.66
N ILE A 78 -28.52 -8.16 -13.28
CA ILE A 78 -27.75 -7.19 -14.07
C ILE A 78 -26.35 -7.03 -13.47
N PHE A 79 -25.33 -7.27 -14.29
CA PHE A 79 -23.92 -7.10 -14.01
C PHE A 79 -23.42 -5.81 -14.65
N VAL A 80 -22.80 -4.94 -13.86
CA VAL A 80 -22.15 -3.72 -14.32
C VAL A 80 -20.64 -3.89 -14.10
N THR A 81 -19.83 -3.80 -15.14
CA THR A 81 -18.37 -3.95 -15.05
C THR A 81 -17.64 -2.97 -15.95
N ASN A 82 -16.66 -2.24 -15.43
CA ASN A 82 -15.68 -1.53 -16.25
C ASN A 82 -14.35 -2.29 -16.35
N ASN A 83 -14.32 -3.61 -16.10
CA ASN A 83 -13.09 -4.43 -16.14
C ASN A 83 -12.59 -4.72 -17.57
N ARG A 84 -12.72 -3.75 -18.48
CA ARG A 84 -12.19 -3.85 -19.84
C ARG A 84 -11.36 -2.61 -20.15
N PRO A 85 -10.10 -2.78 -20.59
CA PRO A 85 -9.32 -1.69 -21.14
C PRO A 85 -10.11 -1.04 -22.27
N ASP A 86 -10.16 0.28 -22.26
CA ASP A 86 -10.53 1.10 -23.41
C ASP A 86 -12.01 1.06 -23.87
N LYS A 87 -12.95 1.13 -22.93
CA LYS A 87 -14.37 1.38 -23.25
C LYS A 87 -14.84 2.76 -22.80
N ARG A 88 -15.77 3.35 -23.57
CA ARG A 88 -16.42 4.64 -23.29
C ARG A 88 -17.35 4.64 -22.06
N GLY A 89 -17.32 3.59 -21.23
CA GLY A 89 -18.19 3.40 -20.05
C GLY A 89 -18.31 1.94 -19.60
N PRO A 90 -19.08 1.67 -18.54
CA PRO A 90 -19.29 0.31 -18.02
C PRO A 90 -19.95 -0.60 -19.04
N LEU A 91 -19.50 -1.85 -19.09
CA LEU A 91 -20.21 -2.95 -19.71
C LEU A 91 -21.38 -3.37 -18.81
N ILE A 92 -22.57 -3.47 -19.40
CA ILE A 92 -23.78 -3.93 -18.72
C ILE A 92 -24.15 -5.28 -19.34
N VAL A 93 -24.31 -6.31 -18.52
CA VAL A 93 -24.74 -7.65 -18.94
C VAL A 93 -25.93 -8.07 -18.08
N ALA A 94 -26.93 -8.70 -18.67
CA ALA A 94 -28.04 -9.29 -17.92
C ALA A 94 -28.04 -10.81 -18.13
N GLU A 95 -28.01 -11.60 -17.05
CA GLU A 95 -27.97 -13.07 -17.12
C GLU A 95 -28.96 -13.70 -16.13
N GLU A 96 -29.39 -14.93 -16.40
CA GLU A 96 -30.27 -15.71 -15.52
C GLU A 96 -29.48 -16.31 -14.34
N LYS A 97 -30.04 -16.25 -13.14
CA LYS A 97 -29.45 -16.56 -11.82
C LYS A 97 -28.99 -18.01 -11.69
N LEU A 98 -29.46 -18.90 -12.58
CA LEU A 98 -29.05 -20.31 -12.60
C LEU A 98 -27.60 -20.51 -13.06
N THR A 99 -26.95 -19.50 -13.65
CA THR A 99 -25.51 -19.52 -13.99
C THR A 99 -24.67 -18.80 -12.93
N THR A 100 -24.80 -19.18 -11.66
CA THR A 100 -24.08 -18.58 -10.51
C THR A 100 -22.56 -18.83 -10.49
N SER A 101 -22.01 -19.53 -11.48
CA SER A 101 -20.56 -19.72 -11.68
C SER A 101 -19.97 -18.85 -12.80
N SER A 102 -20.75 -17.94 -13.42
CA SER A 102 -20.25 -17.17 -14.55
C SER A 102 -19.11 -16.23 -14.14
N PHE A 103 -18.06 -16.13 -14.98
CA PHE A 103 -16.95 -15.19 -14.85
C PHE A 103 -17.42 -13.76 -14.56
N LEU A 104 -18.60 -13.38 -15.07
CA LEU A 104 -19.21 -12.07 -14.86
C LEU A 104 -19.66 -11.86 -13.40
N HIS A 105 -20.15 -12.89 -12.73
CA HIS A 105 -20.56 -12.78 -11.33
C HIS A 105 -19.38 -12.47 -10.39
N GLN A 106 -18.21 -13.04 -10.68
CA GLN A 106 -16.99 -12.81 -9.91
C GLN A 106 -16.36 -11.44 -10.23
N ASN A 107 -16.49 -10.95 -11.48
CA ASN A 107 -15.77 -9.78 -11.98
C ASN A 107 -16.61 -8.50 -12.21
N ALA A 108 -17.92 -8.52 -11.92
CA ALA A 108 -18.76 -7.33 -12.07
C ALA A 108 -18.56 -6.34 -10.94
N ASP A 109 -18.31 -5.05 -11.18
CA ASP A 109 -18.26 -4.03 -10.13
C ASP A 109 -19.52 -4.06 -9.26
N ARG A 110 -20.68 -4.28 -9.92
CA ARG A 110 -21.98 -4.36 -9.26
C ARG A 110 -22.86 -5.44 -9.87
N VAL A 111 -23.58 -6.14 -8.99
CA VAL A 111 -24.64 -7.09 -9.34
C VAL A 111 -25.95 -6.55 -8.82
N VAL A 112 -26.97 -6.48 -9.66
CA VAL A 112 -28.30 -5.96 -9.34
C VAL A 112 -29.33 -7.05 -9.51
N GLY A 113 -30.06 -7.35 -8.45
CA GLY A 113 -31.15 -8.31 -8.43
C GLY A 113 -32.54 -7.68 -8.39
N ARG A 114 -33.55 -8.54 -8.26
CA ARG A 114 -34.97 -8.17 -8.14
C ARG A 114 -35.19 -7.18 -6.98
N GLY A 115 -36.02 -6.15 -7.19
CA GLY A 115 -36.32 -5.13 -6.18
C GLY A 115 -35.27 -4.03 -6.01
N GLN A 116 -34.07 -4.19 -6.58
CA GLN A 116 -33.05 -3.13 -6.63
C GLN A 116 -33.25 -2.26 -7.88
N ASN A 117 -32.77 -1.01 -7.86
CA ASN A 117 -32.85 -0.12 -9.03
C ASN A 117 -31.58 -0.26 -9.91
N PRO A 118 -31.63 -0.99 -11.04
CA PRO A 118 -30.47 -1.21 -11.89
C PRO A 118 -29.94 0.04 -12.58
N ALA A 119 -30.80 0.99 -12.94
CA ALA A 119 -30.33 2.25 -13.52
C ALA A 119 -29.55 3.09 -12.52
N ARG A 120 -29.94 3.08 -11.24
CA ARG A 120 -29.15 3.69 -10.17
C ARG A 120 -27.76 3.06 -10.07
N ALA A 121 -27.68 1.73 -10.12
CA ALA A 121 -26.42 1.00 -10.07
C ALA A 121 -25.50 1.29 -11.27
N ILE A 122 -26.06 1.27 -12.49
CA ILE A 122 -25.36 1.63 -13.73
C ILE A 122 -24.83 3.07 -13.65
N LEU A 123 -25.66 3.99 -13.16
CA LEU A 123 -25.31 5.39 -13.00
C LEU A 123 -24.16 5.59 -12.02
N GLU A 124 -24.27 5.00 -10.82
CA GLU A 124 -23.25 5.14 -9.78
C GLU A 124 -21.89 4.64 -10.30
N GLU A 125 -21.82 3.48 -10.97
CA GLU A 125 -20.56 3.01 -11.56
C GLU A 125 -20.07 3.86 -12.74
N SER A 126 -20.98 4.39 -13.57
CA SER A 126 -20.62 5.29 -14.68
C SER A 126 -20.02 6.60 -14.18
N ILE A 127 -20.57 7.18 -13.11
CA ILE A 127 -20.04 8.38 -12.46
C ILE A 127 -18.64 8.10 -11.92
N ILE A 128 -18.45 6.97 -11.23
CA ILE A 128 -17.15 6.64 -10.65
C ILE A 128 -16.11 6.42 -11.77
N PHE A 129 -16.45 5.65 -12.81
CA PHE A 129 -15.57 5.43 -13.96
C PHE A 129 -15.14 6.75 -14.61
N ASN A 130 -16.10 7.63 -14.92
CA ASN A 130 -15.81 8.93 -15.52
C ASN A 130 -14.94 9.80 -14.61
N ARG A 131 -15.21 9.84 -13.30
CA ARG A 131 -14.40 10.58 -12.34
C ARG A 131 -12.95 10.10 -12.31
N LEU A 132 -12.73 8.79 -12.28
CA LEU A 132 -11.38 8.21 -12.28
C LEU A 132 -10.67 8.49 -13.61
N LYS A 133 -11.36 8.36 -14.74
CA LYS A 133 -10.82 8.66 -16.06
C LYS A 133 -10.43 10.14 -16.21
N THR A 134 -11.31 11.07 -15.83
CA THR A 134 -11.00 12.50 -15.85
C THR A 134 -9.82 12.83 -14.94
N ARG A 135 -9.73 12.20 -13.76
CA ARG A 135 -8.57 12.35 -12.87
C ARG A 135 -7.29 11.82 -13.53
N GLN A 136 -7.35 10.68 -14.22
CA GLN A 136 -6.20 10.13 -14.97
C GLN A 136 -5.76 11.08 -16.10
N GLU A 137 -6.69 11.65 -16.86
CA GLU A 137 -6.40 12.63 -17.92
C GLU A 137 -5.77 13.92 -17.36
N GLN A 138 -6.23 14.39 -16.19
CA GLN A 138 -5.62 15.53 -15.49
C GLN A 138 -4.19 15.21 -15.03
N LEU A 139 -3.96 14.01 -14.50
CA LEU A 139 -2.64 13.56 -14.09
C LEU A 139 -1.69 13.42 -15.29
N ALA A 140 -2.17 12.90 -16.42
CA ALA A 140 -1.39 12.84 -17.65
C ALA A 140 -0.92 14.23 -18.11
N ARG A 141 -1.83 15.21 -18.13
CA ARG A 141 -1.46 16.61 -18.42
C ARG A 141 -0.47 17.18 -17.41
N ALA A 142 -0.58 16.81 -16.13
CA ALA A 142 0.37 17.26 -15.10
C ALA A 142 1.77 16.68 -15.33
N VAL A 143 1.86 15.43 -15.81
CA VAL A 143 3.14 14.81 -16.24
C VAL A 143 3.68 15.54 -17.48
N ASP A 144 2.87 15.70 -18.52
CA ASP A 144 3.28 16.36 -19.78
C ASP A 144 3.76 17.81 -19.57
N ASN A 145 3.16 18.52 -18.60
CA ASN A 145 3.52 19.89 -18.25
C ASN A 145 4.64 19.98 -17.19
N GLY A 146 5.23 18.87 -16.75
CA GLY A 146 6.30 18.85 -15.75
C GLY A 146 5.86 19.21 -14.32
N LEU A 147 4.55 19.29 -14.04
CA LEU A 147 3.99 19.56 -12.71
C LEU A 147 4.03 18.33 -11.79
N LEU A 148 4.05 17.13 -12.37
CA LEU A 148 4.22 15.88 -11.67
C LEU A 148 5.50 15.20 -12.16
N PRO A 149 6.61 15.29 -11.41
CA PRO A 149 7.90 14.74 -11.82
C PRO A 149 7.84 13.21 -12.00
N VAL A 150 8.53 12.72 -13.03
CA VAL A 150 8.69 11.30 -13.34
C VAL A 150 10.16 10.97 -13.42
N GLU A 151 10.56 9.90 -12.74
CA GLU A 151 11.93 9.41 -12.68
C GLU A 151 12.02 8.04 -13.33
N SER A 152 13.24 7.63 -13.69
CA SER A 152 13.52 6.23 -14.05
C SER A 152 13.22 5.32 -12.86
N ALA A 153 12.42 4.27 -13.07
CA ALA A 153 12.15 3.28 -12.02
C ALA A 153 13.43 2.56 -11.60
N PHE A 154 13.57 2.31 -10.30
CA PHE A 154 14.63 1.42 -9.81
C PHE A 154 14.41 -0.01 -10.31
N ARG A 155 15.53 -0.68 -10.54
CA ARG A 155 15.67 -2.07 -10.92
C ARG A 155 16.67 -2.72 -9.98
N ARG A 156 16.85 -4.03 -10.11
CA ARG A 156 17.78 -4.78 -9.25
C ARG A 156 19.22 -4.28 -9.40
N GLU A 157 19.59 -3.80 -10.59
CA GLU A 157 20.96 -3.40 -10.93
C GLU A 157 21.30 -1.99 -10.40
N ASN A 158 20.30 -1.14 -10.20
CA ASN A 158 20.47 0.24 -9.71
C ASN A 158 19.64 0.50 -8.45
N TRP A 159 19.39 -0.57 -7.66
CA TRP A 159 18.65 -0.44 -6.41
C TRP A 159 19.43 0.45 -5.45
N PRO A 160 18.80 1.49 -4.87
CA PRO A 160 19.54 2.48 -4.11
C PRO A 160 20.01 1.89 -2.78
N VAL A 161 21.25 2.20 -2.43
CA VAL A 161 21.89 1.84 -1.16
C VAL A 161 22.34 3.12 -0.48
N HIS A 162 22.34 3.13 0.85
CA HIS A 162 22.80 4.26 1.65
C HIS A 162 24.06 3.90 2.43
N PRO A 163 25.26 4.12 1.87
CA PRO A 163 26.53 3.69 2.48
C PRO A 163 26.71 4.19 3.92
N LEU A 164 26.44 5.47 4.16
CA LEU A 164 26.56 6.06 5.50
C LEU A 164 25.55 5.47 6.50
N MET A 165 24.32 5.13 6.08
CA MET A 165 23.32 4.54 6.97
C MET A 165 23.65 3.08 7.31
N GLU A 166 24.30 2.32 6.41
CA GLU A 166 24.80 0.99 6.77
C GLU A 166 25.83 1.06 7.91
N ARG A 167 26.66 2.11 7.93
CA ARG A 167 27.57 2.37 9.05
C ARG A 167 26.82 2.64 10.35
N VAL A 168 25.82 3.54 10.32
CA VAL A 168 24.96 3.85 11.47
C VAL A 168 24.28 2.59 12.01
N LYS A 169 23.68 1.79 11.12
CA LYS A 169 22.98 0.54 11.47
C LYS A 169 23.90 -0.46 12.17
N ALA A 170 25.12 -0.64 11.68
CA ALA A 170 26.08 -1.57 12.26
C ALA A 170 26.45 -1.19 13.71
N GLU A 171 26.74 0.08 13.97
CA GLU A 171 27.08 0.57 15.31
C GLU A 171 25.87 0.59 16.25
N VAL A 172 24.68 1.01 15.77
CA VAL A 172 23.45 0.97 16.57
C VAL A 172 23.11 -0.45 16.98
N LYS A 173 23.23 -1.41 16.05
CA LYS A 173 22.99 -2.81 16.35
C LYS A 173 23.88 -3.31 17.49
N GLN A 174 25.18 -3.03 17.44
CA GLN A 174 26.11 -3.43 18.51
C GLN A 174 25.73 -2.79 19.86
N ALA A 175 25.39 -1.50 19.87
CA ALA A 175 25.02 -0.79 21.08
C ALA A 175 23.69 -1.31 21.69
N VAL A 176 22.68 -1.55 20.85
CA VAL A 176 21.39 -2.12 21.28
C VAL A 176 21.58 -3.55 21.82
N ASP A 177 22.30 -4.41 21.09
CA ASP A 177 22.55 -5.79 21.54
C ASP A 177 23.29 -5.81 22.90
N ALA A 178 24.28 -4.94 23.09
CA ALA A 178 24.99 -4.79 24.36
C ALA A 178 24.07 -4.31 25.50
N TYR A 179 23.22 -3.30 25.23
CA TYR A 179 22.27 -2.80 26.22
C TYR A 179 21.27 -3.86 26.67
N LEU A 180 20.69 -4.60 25.72
CA LEU A 180 19.72 -5.65 26.01
C LEU A 180 20.34 -6.80 26.80
N ALA A 181 21.59 -7.17 26.47
CA ALA A 181 22.33 -8.18 27.22
C ALA A 181 22.63 -7.76 28.67
N GLN A 182 22.98 -6.49 28.90
CA GLN A 182 23.30 -5.97 30.23
C GLN A 182 22.06 -5.73 31.09
N SER A 183 21.01 -5.16 30.50
CA SER A 183 19.79 -4.78 31.24
C SER A 183 18.83 -5.96 31.47
N GLY A 184 18.92 -7.03 30.68
CA GLY A 184 17.94 -8.11 30.67
C GLY A 184 16.55 -7.66 30.18
N MET A 185 16.45 -6.50 29.53
CA MET A 185 15.18 -5.96 29.04
C MET A 185 14.61 -6.84 27.93
N LEU A 186 13.36 -7.25 28.08
CA LEU A 186 12.64 -7.99 27.04
C LEU A 186 11.95 -7.03 26.07
N CYS A 187 12.51 -6.86 24.87
CA CYS A 187 11.91 -6.12 23.76
C CYS A 187 12.17 -6.82 22.42
N ASP A 188 11.50 -6.35 21.35
CA ASP A 188 11.87 -6.73 19.98
C ASP A 188 13.17 -5.99 19.60
N PRO A 189 14.27 -6.71 19.29
CA PRO A 189 15.53 -6.07 18.96
C PRO A 189 15.46 -5.22 17.69
N LEU A 190 14.69 -5.63 16.68
CA LEU A 190 14.57 -4.86 15.44
C LEU A 190 13.83 -3.55 15.70
N ASP A 191 12.76 -3.58 16.47
CA ASP A 191 12.06 -2.36 16.87
C ASP A 191 12.99 -1.39 17.60
N ALA A 192 13.73 -1.89 18.59
CA ALA A 192 14.74 -1.12 19.31
C ALA A 192 15.79 -0.49 18.39
N GLU A 193 16.38 -1.27 17.49
CA GLU A 193 17.34 -0.79 16.49
C GLU A 193 16.74 0.36 15.65
N TYR A 194 15.53 0.18 15.12
CA TYR A 194 14.86 1.19 14.29
C TYR A 194 14.48 2.46 15.08
N GLN A 195 14.00 2.36 16.32
CA GLN A 195 13.71 3.55 17.15
C GLN A 195 14.98 4.39 17.36
N VAL A 196 16.09 3.74 17.72
CA VAL A 196 17.38 4.40 17.92
C VAL A 196 17.85 5.03 16.62
N ILE A 197 17.84 4.30 15.50
CA ILE A 197 18.24 4.83 14.19
C ILE A 197 17.41 6.06 13.82
N PHE A 198 16.07 5.98 13.90
CA PHE A 198 15.22 7.11 13.56
C PHE A 198 15.54 8.31 14.44
N ARG A 199 15.75 8.11 15.75
CA ARG A 199 16.09 9.19 16.67
C ARG A 199 17.44 9.81 16.34
N LEU A 200 18.43 9.02 15.94
CA LEU A 200 19.74 9.51 15.52
C LEU A 200 19.65 10.39 14.25
N THR A 201 18.65 10.16 13.38
CA THR A 201 18.49 10.97 12.17
C THR A 201 18.17 12.44 12.45
N THR A 202 17.79 12.84 13.66
CA THR A 202 17.49 14.24 13.97
C THR A 202 18.73 15.07 14.32
N PHE A 203 19.89 14.43 14.48
CA PHE A 203 21.16 15.12 14.73
C PHE A 203 21.85 15.47 13.40
N GLU A 204 22.64 16.54 13.41
CA GLU A 204 23.53 16.87 12.30
C GLU A 204 24.70 15.88 12.23
N LEU A 205 25.31 15.68 11.05
CA LEU A 205 26.41 14.72 10.90
C LEU A 205 27.62 15.06 11.80
N ASN A 206 27.92 16.34 12.00
CA ASN A 206 29.01 16.79 12.87
C ASN A 206 28.76 16.52 14.36
N GLN A 207 27.51 16.34 14.78
CA GLN A 207 27.16 15.92 16.14
C GLN A 207 27.16 14.39 16.24
N LEU A 208 26.64 13.73 15.21
CA LEU A 208 26.41 12.29 15.18
C LEU A 208 27.71 11.50 15.10
N PHE A 209 28.72 11.99 14.38
CA PHE A 209 29.99 11.30 14.17
C PHE A 209 31.15 12.00 14.88
N ILE A 210 32.10 11.21 15.41
CA ILE A 210 33.39 11.71 15.89
C ILE A 210 34.11 12.38 14.71
N ASN A 211 34.57 13.63 14.90
CA ASN A 211 35.17 14.46 13.85
C ASN A 211 34.27 14.63 12.61
N GLY A 212 32.94 14.61 12.77
CA GLY A 212 32.00 14.63 11.66
C GLY A 212 31.96 15.94 10.85
N GLY A 213 32.75 16.96 11.20
CA GLY A 213 32.86 18.19 10.41
C GLY A 213 33.38 17.92 8.99
N GLU A 214 34.45 17.12 8.86
CA GLU A 214 35.00 16.73 7.55
C GLU A 214 33.99 15.91 6.72
N LEU A 215 33.15 15.10 7.39
CA LEU A 215 32.09 14.35 6.75
C LEU A 215 30.98 15.27 6.22
N VAL A 216 30.64 16.34 6.94
CA VAL A 216 29.69 17.36 6.46
C VAL A 216 30.22 17.99 5.18
N ASP A 217 31.47 18.46 5.18
CA ASP A 217 32.08 19.10 4.01
C ASP A 217 32.12 18.15 2.80
N TYR A 218 32.46 16.88 3.02
CA TYR A 218 32.43 15.85 1.98
C TYR A 218 31.01 15.62 1.41
N CYS A 219 30.00 15.48 2.28
CA CYS A 219 28.62 15.30 1.83
C CYS A 219 28.04 16.54 1.13
N ASP A 220 28.45 17.74 1.54
CA ASP A 220 28.05 19.00 0.91
C ASP A 220 28.65 19.15 -0.49
N GLN A 221 29.94 18.83 -0.65
CA GLN A 221 30.61 18.80 -1.96
C GLN A 221 29.95 17.84 -2.95
N LEU A 222 29.42 16.71 -2.46
CA LEU A 222 28.65 15.76 -3.27
C LEU A 222 27.20 16.22 -3.53
N GLY A 223 26.69 17.25 -2.85
CA GLY A 223 25.31 17.72 -2.97
C GLY A 223 24.26 16.84 -2.28
N VAL A 224 24.69 15.96 -1.35
CA VAL A 224 23.85 14.95 -0.68
C VAL A 224 22.69 15.57 0.10
N PHE A 225 22.89 16.72 0.72
CA PHE A 225 21.85 17.40 1.50
C PHE A 225 20.73 18.01 0.63
N SER A 226 21.04 18.33 -0.63
CA SER A 226 20.09 18.94 -1.57
C SER A 226 19.41 17.94 -2.50
N ASP A 227 20.07 16.82 -2.82
CA ASP A 227 19.59 15.84 -3.78
C ASP A 227 19.89 14.42 -3.32
N TRP A 228 18.83 13.67 -2.96
CA TRP A 228 18.95 12.28 -2.52
C TRP A 228 19.62 11.37 -3.55
N ARG A 229 19.60 11.74 -4.85
CA ARG A 229 20.24 10.97 -5.92
C ARG A 229 21.76 10.93 -5.77
N GLN A 230 22.34 11.82 -4.98
CA GLN A 230 23.77 11.85 -4.68
C GLN A 230 24.15 10.93 -3.51
N ILE A 231 23.18 10.48 -2.69
CA ILE A 231 23.45 9.57 -1.56
C ILE A 231 24.16 8.28 -1.99
N PRO A 232 23.77 7.59 -3.09
CA PRO A 232 24.46 6.39 -3.52
C PRO A 232 25.91 6.62 -3.98
N ALA A 233 26.31 7.87 -4.26
CA ALA A 233 27.67 8.22 -4.67
C ALA A 233 28.64 8.43 -3.49
N ILE A 234 28.14 8.39 -2.26
CA ILE A 234 28.97 8.42 -1.05
C ILE A 234 29.91 7.21 -1.04
N ASP A 235 31.21 7.45 -0.95
CA ASP A 235 32.22 6.39 -0.93
C ASP A 235 32.17 5.59 0.39
N PRO A 236 31.89 4.27 0.34
CA PRO A 236 31.90 3.42 1.52
C PRO A 236 33.23 3.43 2.29
N GLU A 237 34.37 3.58 1.61
CA GLU A 237 35.70 3.63 2.23
C GLU A 237 35.90 4.92 3.03
N VAL A 238 35.30 6.03 2.58
CA VAL A 238 35.26 7.28 3.34
C VAL A 238 34.38 7.10 4.57
N CYS A 239 33.17 6.56 4.42
CA CYS A 239 32.26 6.31 5.55
C CYS A 239 32.87 5.41 6.63
N ALA A 240 33.67 4.41 6.24
CA ALA A 240 34.27 3.45 7.17
C ALA A 240 35.22 4.10 8.21
N LYS A 241 35.72 5.31 7.93
CA LYS A 241 36.61 6.06 8.83
C LYS A 241 35.88 6.77 9.96
N TYR A 242 34.58 7.00 9.81
CA TYR A 242 33.78 7.74 10.79
C TYR A 242 33.04 6.79 11.72
N HIS A 243 33.10 7.10 13.01
CA HIS A 243 32.42 6.37 14.07
C HIS A 243 31.34 7.24 14.71
N LEU A 244 30.25 6.63 15.16
CA LEU A 244 29.23 7.36 15.91
C LEU A 244 29.83 7.92 17.20
N ASN A 245 29.38 9.10 17.62
CA ASN A 245 29.71 9.65 18.93
C ASN A 245 29.14 8.70 20.01
N PRO A 246 30.00 8.05 20.83
CA PRO A 246 29.57 7.00 21.74
C PRO A 246 28.69 7.52 22.88
N GLU A 247 28.93 8.75 23.35
CA GLU A 247 28.12 9.37 24.40
C GLU A 247 26.71 9.67 23.89
N LEU A 248 26.61 10.24 22.69
CA LEU A 248 25.33 10.53 22.05
C LEU A 248 24.56 9.26 21.71
N LEU A 249 25.25 8.23 21.20
CA LEU A 249 24.66 6.93 20.91
C LEU A 249 24.12 6.28 22.19
N ALA A 250 24.91 6.22 23.26
CA ALA A 250 24.48 5.64 24.54
C ALA A 250 23.27 6.40 25.13
N ALA A 251 23.30 7.73 25.12
CA ALA A 251 22.18 8.55 25.58
C ALA A 251 20.91 8.31 24.75
N THR A 252 21.06 8.16 23.43
CA THR A 252 19.93 7.87 22.54
C THR A 252 19.36 6.48 22.76
N VAL A 253 20.21 5.47 22.97
CA VAL A 253 19.78 4.11 23.33
C VAL A 253 18.96 4.14 24.62
N GLU A 254 19.47 4.77 25.68
CA GLU A 254 18.75 4.86 26.97
C GLU A 254 17.40 5.59 26.85
N GLU A 255 17.35 6.70 26.11
CA GLU A 255 16.11 7.45 25.84
C GLU A 255 15.07 6.54 25.17
N GLN A 256 15.45 5.89 24.07
CA GLN A 256 14.52 5.08 23.27
C GLN A 256 14.11 3.79 24.00
N MET A 257 15.00 3.19 24.78
CA MET A 257 14.68 2.03 25.64
C MET A 257 13.68 2.40 26.73
N SER A 258 13.75 3.60 27.28
CA SER A 258 12.78 4.10 28.26
C SER A 258 11.38 4.24 27.64
N ILE A 259 11.29 4.73 26.40
CA ILE A 259 10.03 4.80 25.63
C ILE A 259 9.48 3.39 25.38
N ILE A 260 10.31 2.47 24.90
CA ILE A 260 9.91 1.08 24.62
C ILE A 260 9.41 0.40 25.89
N ARG A 261 10.13 0.55 27.01
CA ARG A 261 9.76 -0.02 28.31
C ARG A 261 8.39 0.48 28.78
N GLN A 262 8.16 1.79 28.74
CA GLN A 262 6.87 2.38 29.13
C GLN A 262 5.73 1.88 28.23
N ARG A 263 5.97 1.75 26.92
CA ARG A 263 4.99 1.23 25.97
C ARG A 263 4.64 -0.23 26.26
N LEU A 264 5.64 -1.10 26.39
CA LEU A 264 5.44 -2.53 26.64
C LEU A 264 4.79 -2.79 28.00
N ALA A 265 5.09 -1.98 29.03
CA ALA A 265 4.43 -2.07 30.33
C ALA A 265 2.91 -1.80 30.28
N ARG A 266 2.44 -1.09 29.25
CA ARG A 266 1.02 -0.78 29.02
C ARG A 266 0.35 -1.72 28.02
N SER A 267 1.10 -2.68 27.46
CA SER A 267 0.56 -3.60 26.48
C SER A 267 -0.40 -4.60 27.15
N PRO A 268 -1.58 -4.86 26.55
CA PRO A 268 -2.47 -5.92 27.01
C PRO A 268 -2.05 -7.31 26.47
N LEU A 269 -1.02 -7.39 25.62
CA LEU A 269 -0.59 -8.64 25.00
C LEU A 269 0.36 -9.41 25.93
N PRO A 270 0.43 -10.75 25.81
CA PRO A 270 1.35 -11.56 26.60
C PRO A 270 2.80 -11.38 26.10
N ILE A 271 3.47 -10.30 26.54
CA ILE A 271 4.79 -9.86 26.08
C ILE A 271 5.83 -10.98 26.10
N ARG A 272 5.93 -11.73 27.21
CA ARG A 272 6.87 -12.86 27.32
C ARG A 272 6.67 -13.90 26.23
N LYS A 273 5.42 -14.31 25.99
CA LYS A 273 5.07 -15.27 24.93
C LYS A 273 5.44 -14.77 23.54
N LEU A 274 5.36 -13.46 23.28
CA LEU A 274 5.61 -12.88 21.96
C LEU A 274 7.07 -12.52 21.71
N LEU A 275 7.87 -12.23 22.74
CA LEU A 275 9.22 -11.71 22.57
C LEU A 275 10.32 -12.66 23.03
N GLU A 276 10.07 -13.53 24.01
CA GLU A 276 11.08 -14.52 24.40
C GLU A 276 11.30 -15.48 23.23
N LYS A 277 12.56 -15.85 22.98
CA LYS A 277 12.86 -16.86 21.96
C LYS A 277 12.71 -18.23 22.60
N THR A 278 11.56 -18.86 22.40
CA THR A 278 11.25 -20.19 22.92
C THR A 278 11.04 -21.20 21.79
N GLN A 279 11.23 -22.48 22.10
CA GLN A 279 11.00 -23.59 21.16
C GLN A 279 11.73 -23.36 19.83
N ILE A 280 11.04 -23.54 18.71
CA ILE A 280 11.58 -23.39 17.35
C ILE A 280 12.18 -22.01 17.06
N PHE A 281 11.77 -20.95 17.77
CA PHE A 281 12.31 -19.59 17.57
C PHE A 281 13.58 -19.31 18.38
N ALA A 282 13.95 -20.21 19.31
CA ALA A 282 15.23 -20.18 20.02
C ALA A 282 16.38 -20.68 19.15
N GLU A 283 16.07 -21.43 18.09
CA GLU A 283 17.05 -22.13 17.28
C GLU A 283 17.29 -21.42 15.94
N SER A 284 18.53 -21.44 15.47
CA SER A 284 18.88 -20.99 14.12
C SER A 284 18.66 -22.08 13.07
N GLY A 285 18.47 -21.67 11.82
CA GLY A 285 18.47 -22.58 10.66
C GLY A 285 17.08 -23.09 10.24
N TRP A 286 16.01 -22.57 10.85
CA TRP A 286 14.65 -22.80 10.39
C TRP A 286 14.36 -21.97 9.12
N GLU A 287 13.63 -22.57 8.19
CA GLU A 287 13.13 -21.97 6.95
C GLU A 287 11.64 -22.23 6.84
N ILE A 288 10.85 -21.27 6.36
CA ILE A 288 9.46 -21.56 5.99
C ILE A 288 9.43 -22.16 4.57
N LYS A 289 8.77 -23.30 4.41
CA LYS A 289 8.60 -24.01 3.14
C LYS A 289 7.13 -24.35 2.93
N LYS A 290 6.71 -24.26 1.68
CA LYS A 290 5.39 -24.71 1.24
C LYS A 290 5.51 -26.04 0.50
N GLU A 291 4.63 -26.98 0.82
CA GLU A 291 4.48 -28.24 0.11
C GLU A 291 3.00 -28.45 -0.24
N GLY A 292 2.66 -28.23 -1.51
CA GLY A 292 1.25 -28.27 -1.93
C GLY A 292 0.42 -27.15 -1.29
N ARG A 293 -0.55 -27.54 -0.44
CA ARG A 293 -1.39 -26.60 0.33
C ARG A 293 -0.86 -26.34 1.74
N ASP A 294 0.06 -27.17 2.19
CA ASP A 294 0.53 -27.16 3.57
C ASP A 294 1.79 -26.30 3.68
N ILE A 295 1.98 -25.73 4.87
CA ILE A 295 3.05 -24.80 5.18
C ILE A 295 3.79 -25.34 6.39
N PHE A 296 5.10 -25.40 6.28
CA PHE A 296 5.97 -25.95 7.31
C PHE A 296 7.10 -24.98 7.62
N LEU A 297 7.48 -24.92 8.89
CA LEU A 297 8.84 -24.57 9.27
C LEU A 297 9.66 -25.84 9.16
N ILE A 298 10.79 -25.79 8.45
CA ILE A 298 11.69 -26.93 8.30
C ILE A 298 13.09 -26.55 8.75
N LYS A 299 13.80 -27.53 9.30
CA LYS A 299 15.22 -27.43 9.63
C LYS A 299 15.98 -28.42 8.77
N LYS A 300 17.06 -27.96 8.14
CA LYS A 300 17.92 -28.81 7.30
C LYS A 300 19.28 -29.02 7.95
N ASN A 301 19.88 -30.19 7.72
CA ASN A 301 21.28 -30.42 8.04
C ASN A 301 22.21 -29.85 6.94
N ASN A 302 23.53 -29.96 7.14
CA ASN A 302 24.54 -29.49 6.19
C ASN A 302 24.49 -30.17 4.82
N LEU A 303 23.81 -31.33 4.70
CA LEU A 303 23.59 -32.04 3.45
C LEU A 303 22.26 -31.64 2.77
N GLY A 304 21.56 -30.63 3.30
CA GLY A 304 20.28 -30.13 2.78
C GLY A 304 19.08 -31.02 3.08
N ARG A 305 19.23 -32.09 3.87
CA ARG A 305 18.13 -32.99 4.25
C ARG A 305 17.33 -32.39 5.40
N VAL A 306 15.99 -32.46 5.30
CA VAL A 306 15.09 -32.05 6.38
C VAL A 306 15.30 -32.99 7.58
N VAL A 307 15.66 -32.42 8.73
CA VAL A 307 15.87 -33.14 9.99
C VAL A 307 14.80 -32.85 11.03
N ASP A 308 14.05 -31.77 10.85
CA ASP A 308 12.94 -31.40 11.71
C ASP A 308 11.91 -30.59 10.91
N GLN A 309 10.63 -30.68 11.29
CA GLN A 309 9.54 -29.94 10.69
C GLN A 309 8.42 -29.63 11.69
N GLN A 310 7.81 -28.46 11.52
CA GLN A 310 6.67 -28.00 12.30
C GLN A 310 5.63 -27.41 11.36
N GLU A 311 4.40 -27.88 11.44
CA GLU A 311 3.28 -27.33 10.67
C GLU A 311 3.00 -25.87 11.06
N VAL A 312 2.56 -25.08 10.09
CA VAL A 312 2.19 -23.67 10.22
C VAL A 312 0.81 -23.45 9.63
N GLU A 313 -0.05 -22.76 10.38
CA GLU A 313 -1.34 -22.30 9.88
C GLU A 313 -1.21 -20.91 9.28
N PHE A 314 -1.77 -20.69 8.08
CA PHE A 314 -1.99 -19.36 7.51
C PHE A 314 -3.46 -19.01 7.54
N LYS A 315 -3.82 -17.96 8.30
CA LYS A 315 -5.23 -17.55 8.46
C LYS A 315 -5.36 -16.05 8.70
N MET A 316 -6.61 -15.59 8.65
CA MET A 316 -6.97 -14.22 9.02
C MET A 316 -6.67 -13.99 10.50
N VAL A 317 -6.16 -12.80 10.81
CA VAL A 317 -5.92 -12.34 12.18
C VAL A 317 -7.04 -11.39 12.57
N GLU A 318 -7.54 -11.50 13.79
CA GLU A 318 -8.52 -10.56 14.31
C GLU A 318 -7.95 -9.12 14.26
N PRO A 319 -8.66 -8.14 13.69
CA PRO A 319 -8.14 -6.78 13.53
C PRO A 319 -7.69 -6.15 14.84
N ALA A 320 -8.38 -6.39 15.97
CA ALA A 320 -7.98 -5.87 17.28
C ALA A 320 -6.60 -6.39 17.71
N VAL A 321 -6.35 -7.69 17.53
CA VAL A 321 -5.06 -8.33 17.82
C VAL A 321 -3.97 -7.75 16.92
N ALA A 322 -4.22 -7.66 15.62
CA ALA A 322 -3.25 -7.11 14.67
C ALA A 322 -2.95 -5.62 14.92
N VAL A 323 -3.96 -4.82 15.25
CA VAL A 323 -3.79 -3.41 15.66
C VAL A 323 -2.89 -3.32 16.88
N GLN A 324 -3.12 -4.15 17.90
CA GLN A 324 -2.33 -4.12 19.12
C GLN A 324 -0.89 -4.58 18.88
N ILE A 325 -0.67 -5.65 18.11
CA ILE A 325 0.68 -6.10 17.73
C ILE A 325 1.46 -4.99 17.01
N HIS A 326 0.86 -4.36 16.00
CA HIS A 326 1.54 -3.28 15.28
C HIS A 326 1.71 -1.99 16.09
N LYS A 327 0.85 -1.76 17.09
CA LYS A 327 1.00 -0.66 18.03
C LYS A 327 2.20 -0.89 18.96
N ASP A 328 2.38 -2.10 19.45
CA ASP A 328 3.36 -2.38 20.51
C ASP A 328 4.74 -2.79 19.98
N PHE A 329 4.80 -3.51 18.85
CA PHE A 329 6.03 -4.18 18.38
C PHE A 329 6.53 -3.76 17.00
N HIS A 330 5.69 -3.19 16.12
CA HIS A 330 6.20 -2.69 14.84
C HIS A 330 6.88 -1.34 15.04
N TYR A 331 8.07 -1.16 14.47
CA TYR A 331 8.93 0.04 14.59
C TYR A 331 8.32 1.41 14.18
N ILE A 332 7.07 1.45 13.73
CA ILE A 332 6.37 2.71 13.40
C ILE A 332 5.33 3.05 14.47
N HIS A 333 4.90 2.07 15.27
CA HIS A 333 3.89 2.19 16.34
C HIS A 333 2.63 2.96 15.93
N THR A 334 2.30 2.89 14.64
CA THR A 334 1.08 3.46 14.06
C THR A 334 0.40 2.33 13.30
N PRO A 335 -0.55 1.61 13.94
CA PRO A 335 -1.26 0.53 13.31
C PRO A 335 -2.07 1.05 12.11
N ARG A 336 -2.16 0.20 11.09
CA ARG A 336 -2.87 0.43 9.83
C ARG A 336 -3.51 -0.90 9.43
N CYS A 337 -4.71 -1.18 9.89
CA CYS A 337 -5.25 -2.54 9.83
C CYS A 337 -6.77 -2.53 9.71
N GLU A 338 -7.27 -2.59 8.48
CA GLU A 338 -8.66 -2.98 8.21
C GLU A 338 -8.80 -4.50 8.13
N MET A 339 -7.77 -5.16 7.61
CA MET A 339 -7.64 -6.60 7.50
C MET A 339 -6.23 -7.02 7.90
N ALA A 340 -6.09 -8.20 8.48
CA ALA A 340 -4.78 -8.78 8.73
C ALA A 340 -4.76 -10.29 8.46
N MET A 341 -3.60 -10.77 8.04
CA MET A 341 -3.30 -12.19 7.83
C MET A 341 -2.03 -12.54 8.56
N GLY A 342 -1.89 -13.79 8.98
CA GLY A 342 -0.74 -14.18 9.79
C GLY A 342 -0.43 -15.66 9.74
N PHE A 343 0.80 -15.97 10.16
CA PHE A 343 1.25 -17.32 10.41
C PHE A 343 1.15 -17.64 11.90
N PHE A 344 0.67 -18.85 12.19
CA PHE A 344 0.45 -19.35 13.54
C PHE A 344 1.09 -20.72 13.69
N LEU A 345 1.51 -21.03 14.91
CA LEU A 345 1.74 -22.41 15.29
C LEU A 345 0.40 -23.09 15.60
N PRO A 346 0.24 -24.40 15.31
CA PRO A 346 -0.99 -25.12 15.61
C PRO A 346 -1.39 -24.94 17.07
N GLY A 347 -2.67 -24.57 17.29
CA GLY A 347 -3.22 -24.33 18.62
C GLY A 347 -2.84 -23.00 19.28
N ASP A 348 -1.94 -22.20 18.70
CA ASP A 348 -1.60 -20.89 19.25
C ASP A 348 -2.65 -19.82 18.85
N PRO A 349 -3.13 -19.01 19.80
CA PRO A 349 -4.13 -17.97 19.52
C PRO A 349 -3.53 -16.71 18.91
N LEU A 350 -2.20 -16.53 18.99
CA LEU A 350 -1.50 -15.34 18.50
C LEU A 350 -0.59 -15.68 17.33
N PRO A 351 -0.54 -14.83 16.28
CA PRO A 351 0.35 -15.07 15.16
C PRO A 351 1.81 -14.82 15.57
N PHE A 352 2.73 -15.62 15.04
CA PHE A 352 4.17 -15.33 15.13
C PHE A 352 4.64 -14.41 14.00
N SER A 353 3.80 -14.19 12.98
CA SER A 353 4.00 -13.17 11.95
C SER A 353 2.66 -12.65 11.49
N VAL A 354 2.50 -11.33 11.39
CA VAL A 354 1.24 -10.67 11.01
C VAL A 354 1.50 -9.57 9.99
N LEU A 355 0.70 -9.59 8.93
CA LEU A 355 0.67 -8.62 7.84
C LEU A 355 -0.65 -7.84 7.91
N ALA A 356 -0.57 -6.53 8.05
CA ALA A 356 -1.71 -5.63 7.97
C ALA A 356 -1.95 -5.13 6.55
N ILE A 357 -3.23 -5.08 6.19
CA ILE A 357 -3.72 -4.75 4.87
C ILE A 357 -4.83 -3.69 5.03
N GLU A 358 -4.75 -2.63 4.23
CA GLU A 358 -5.78 -1.58 4.13
C GLU A 358 -6.11 -1.29 2.66
N PRO A 359 -7.28 -0.73 2.35
CA PRO A 359 -7.51 -0.06 1.09
C PRO A 359 -6.51 1.08 0.87
N VAL A 360 -6.26 1.40 -0.40
CA VAL A 360 -5.38 2.52 -0.74
C VAL A 360 -6.10 3.84 -0.47
N ASP A 361 -5.83 4.42 0.71
CA ASP A 361 -6.50 5.62 1.24
C ASP A 361 -5.79 6.94 0.89
N ARG A 362 -4.48 6.91 0.63
CA ARG A 362 -3.67 8.11 0.37
C ARG A 362 -3.89 8.64 -1.06
N PRO A 363 -4.26 9.92 -1.25
CA PRO A 363 -4.51 10.49 -2.58
C PRO A 363 -3.33 10.35 -3.56
N TYR A 364 -2.10 10.49 -3.06
CA TYR A 364 -0.90 10.38 -3.90
C TYR A 364 -0.66 8.93 -4.37
N LYS A 365 -0.96 7.91 -3.55
CA LYS A 365 -0.89 6.50 -3.95
C LYS A 365 -1.97 6.18 -4.98
N GLN A 366 -3.19 6.69 -4.76
CA GLN A 366 -4.29 6.56 -5.72
C GLN A 366 -3.96 7.19 -7.08
N ASN A 367 -3.32 8.36 -7.08
CA ASN A 367 -2.86 9.03 -8.30
C ASN A 367 -1.82 8.18 -9.05
N ALA A 368 -0.82 7.65 -8.33
CA ALA A 368 0.19 6.78 -8.93
C ALA A 368 -0.48 5.55 -9.59
N LEU A 369 -1.35 4.85 -8.87
CA LEU A 369 -2.09 3.70 -9.42
C LEU A 369 -2.86 4.05 -10.70
N LEU A 370 -3.53 5.20 -10.74
CA LEU A 370 -4.25 5.66 -11.94
C LEU A 370 -3.31 5.92 -13.12
N LEU A 371 -2.11 6.47 -12.89
CA LEU A 371 -1.10 6.67 -13.95
C LEU A 371 -0.64 5.34 -14.57
N TYR A 372 -0.59 4.25 -13.79
CA TYR A 372 -0.33 2.90 -14.30
C TYR A 372 -1.60 2.16 -14.75
N GLY A 373 -2.75 2.83 -14.75
CA GLY A 373 -4.02 2.30 -15.25
C GLY A 373 -4.79 1.40 -14.28
N TYR A 374 -4.41 1.33 -13.01
CA TYR A 374 -5.12 0.58 -11.98
C TYR A 374 -6.22 1.42 -11.33
N ASP A 375 -7.39 0.83 -11.07
CA ASP A 375 -8.44 1.45 -10.26
C ASP A 375 -8.08 1.31 -8.77
N PRO A 376 -7.83 2.41 -8.03
CA PRO A 376 -7.41 2.34 -6.64
C PRO A 376 -8.43 1.66 -5.72
N ARG A 377 -9.72 1.60 -6.10
CA ARG A 377 -10.76 0.88 -5.34
C ARG A 377 -10.54 -0.63 -5.30
N TYR A 378 -9.83 -1.15 -6.29
CA TYR A 378 -9.49 -2.56 -6.42
C TYR A 378 -8.00 -2.80 -6.19
N CYS A 379 -7.37 -1.95 -5.37
CA CYS A 379 -6.01 -2.12 -4.92
C CYS A 379 -5.96 -2.14 -3.39
N LEU A 380 -5.01 -2.88 -2.83
CA LEU A 380 -4.76 -2.93 -1.39
C LEU A 380 -3.33 -2.50 -1.06
N ASP A 381 -3.15 -1.86 0.09
CA ASP A 381 -1.87 -1.44 0.65
C ASP A 381 -1.46 -2.44 1.74
N PHE A 382 -0.32 -3.09 1.57
CA PHE A 382 0.34 -3.91 2.59
C PHE A 382 1.17 -2.95 3.44
N THR A 383 0.71 -2.67 4.65
CA THR A 383 1.17 -1.49 5.37
C THR A 383 2.17 -1.79 6.48
N ARG A 384 1.99 -2.91 7.19
CA ARG A 384 2.78 -3.30 8.36
C ARG A 384 2.99 -4.79 8.32
N LEU A 385 4.23 -5.20 8.48
CA LEU A 385 4.59 -6.59 8.71
C LEU A 385 5.37 -6.63 10.00
N TRP A 386 4.89 -7.38 10.97
CA TRP A 386 5.65 -7.71 12.17
C TRP A 386 5.84 -9.22 12.26
N SER A 387 6.99 -9.64 12.75
CA SER A 387 7.26 -11.04 13.05
C SER A 387 8.03 -11.15 14.36
N ARG A 388 7.73 -12.20 15.13
CA ARG A 388 8.37 -12.50 16.40
C ARG A 388 9.89 -12.61 16.25
N PRO A 389 10.70 -12.17 17.23
CA PRO A 389 12.14 -12.40 17.22
C PRO A 389 12.48 -13.89 17.05
N GLY A 390 13.45 -14.20 16.18
CA GLY A 390 13.93 -15.58 15.96
C GLY A 390 13.21 -16.35 14.84
N VAL A 391 12.22 -15.76 14.16
CA VAL A 391 11.60 -16.36 12.97
C VAL A 391 12.58 -16.52 11.80
N PRO A 392 12.32 -17.44 10.85
CA PRO A 392 13.11 -17.59 9.63
C PRO A 392 13.27 -16.31 8.83
N ARG A 393 14.43 -16.15 8.17
CA ARG A 393 14.74 -14.97 7.34
C ARG A 393 13.80 -14.80 6.15
N ASN A 394 13.22 -15.89 5.64
CA ASN A 394 12.30 -15.86 4.50
C ASN A 394 10.82 -15.70 4.90
N ILE A 395 10.53 -15.38 6.17
CA ILE A 395 9.13 -15.25 6.63
C ILE A 395 8.37 -14.13 5.91
N SER A 396 9.06 -13.02 5.60
CA SER A 396 8.44 -11.87 4.96
C SER A 396 8.05 -12.14 3.52
N SER A 397 8.91 -12.80 2.73
CA SER A 397 8.54 -13.17 1.36
C SER A 397 7.45 -14.25 1.34
N ALA A 398 7.48 -15.20 2.29
CA ALA A 398 6.47 -16.24 2.39
C ALA A 398 5.07 -15.69 2.75
N ILE A 399 4.97 -14.75 3.70
CA ILE A 399 3.67 -14.19 4.08
C ILE A 399 3.06 -13.36 2.95
N PHE A 400 3.87 -12.64 2.17
CA PHE A 400 3.39 -11.94 0.97
C PHE A 400 2.85 -12.92 -0.06
N GLY A 401 3.57 -14.01 -0.33
CA GLY A 401 3.13 -15.05 -1.27
C GLY A 401 1.79 -15.69 -0.88
N GLU A 402 1.61 -16.02 0.40
CA GLU A 402 0.36 -16.59 0.90
C GLU A 402 -0.78 -15.57 0.93
N ALA A 403 -0.50 -14.32 1.28
CA ALA A 403 -1.48 -13.24 1.19
C ALA A 403 -1.95 -13.03 -0.25
N PHE A 404 -1.05 -13.00 -1.24
CA PHE A 404 -1.42 -12.91 -2.65
C PHE A 404 -2.30 -14.07 -3.10
N ARG A 405 -1.95 -15.30 -2.70
CA ARG A 405 -2.77 -16.48 -3.02
C ARG A 405 -4.17 -16.35 -2.43
N TYR A 406 -4.27 -16.03 -1.15
CA TYR A 406 -5.57 -15.87 -0.47
C TYR A 406 -6.39 -14.76 -1.11
N LEU A 407 -5.79 -13.60 -1.38
CA LEU A 407 -6.48 -12.46 -1.97
C LEU A 407 -6.94 -12.75 -3.40
N ARG A 408 -6.16 -13.44 -4.22
CA ARG A 408 -6.58 -13.87 -5.56
C ARG A 408 -7.78 -14.82 -5.52
N GLN A 409 -7.82 -15.71 -4.52
CA GLN A 409 -8.91 -16.67 -4.35
C GLN A 409 -10.19 -16.04 -3.80
N THR A 410 -10.07 -15.09 -2.88
CA THR A 410 -11.20 -14.50 -2.15
C THR A 410 -11.70 -13.19 -2.75
N ASN A 411 -10.85 -12.47 -3.48
CA ASN A 411 -11.18 -11.21 -4.13
C ASN A 411 -10.78 -11.24 -5.62
N PRO A 412 -11.60 -11.86 -6.48
CA PRO A 412 -11.34 -11.96 -7.92
C PRO A 412 -11.36 -10.61 -8.65
N ARG A 413 -11.67 -9.49 -7.99
CA ARG A 413 -11.64 -8.14 -8.59
C ARG A 413 -10.38 -7.37 -8.27
N LEU A 414 -9.58 -7.85 -7.31
CA LEU A 414 -8.37 -7.18 -6.88
C LEU A 414 -7.37 -7.11 -8.04
N GLN A 415 -7.00 -5.90 -8.44
CA GLN A 415 -6.11 -5.67 -9.59
C GLN A 415 -4.64 -5.66 -9.20
N ALA A 416 -4.31 -5.11 -8.04
CA ALA A 416 -2.94 -5.00 -7.57
C ALA A 416 -2.88 -4.87 -6.05
N THR A 417 -1.69 -5.12 -5.52
CA THR A 417 -1.33 -4.73 -4.16
C THR A 417 -0.14 -3.79 -4.23
N ILE A 418 0.00 -2.90 -3.26
CA ILE A 418 1.16 -2.02 -3.11
C ILE A 418 1.74 -2.15 -1.71
N THR A 419 3.00 -1.78 -1.55
CA THR A 419 3.68 -1.70 -0.26
C THR A 419 4.70 -0.57 -0.28
N ALA A 420 5.07 -0.07 0.90
CA ALA A 420 6.10 0.94 1.06
C ALA A 420 7.39 0.33 1.59
N PHE A 421 8.52 0.80 1.08
CA PHE A 421 9.85 0.35 1.43
C PHE A 421 10.77 1.54 1.71
N MET A 422 11.49 1.51 2.83
CA MET A 422 12.43 2.57 3.22
C MET A 422 13.85 2.17 2.84
N ALA A 423 14.32 2.61 1.67
CA ALA A 423 15.61 2.23 1.11
C ALA A 423 16.82 2.67 1.96
N SER A 424 16.67 3.69 2.81
CA SER A 424 17.72 4.08 3.75
C SER A 424 18.08 2.94 4.72
N TYR A 425 17.12 2.09 5.10
CA TYR A 425 17.30 1.19 6.25
C TYR A 425 17.31 -0.30 5.91
N ALA A 426 16.87 -0.65 4.71
CA ALA A 426 16.75 -2.04 4.30
C ALA A 426 17.18 -2.18 2.84
N THR A 427 17.48 -3.41 2.41
CA THR A 427 17.95 -3.72 1.05
C THR A 427 16.81 -4.05 0.08
N GLY A 428 15.60 -4.30 0.59
CA GLY A 428 14.41 -4.55 -0.23
C GLY A 428 14.31 -5.98 -0.78
N LEU A 429 15.32 -6.83 -0.54
CA LEU A 429 15.35 -8.19 -1.06
C LEU A 429 14.12 -9.03 -0.67
N SER A 430 13.61 -8.88 0.55
CA SER A 430 12.40 -9.57 1.00
C SER A 430 11.14 -9.10 0.26
N MET A 431 11.08 -7.83 -0.13
CA MET A 431 9.99 -7.27 -0.94
C MET A 431 10.06 -7.81 -2.37
N LEU A 432 11.25 -7.75 -2.99
CA LEU A 432 11.48 -8.25 -4.34
C LEU A 432 11.15 -9.75 -4.44
N THR A 433 11.75 -10.57 -3.58
CA THR A 433 11.49 -12.02 -3.52
C THR A 433 10.06 -12.37 -3.12
N GLY A 434 9.38 -11.46 -2.41
CA GLY A 434 7.97 -11.57 -2.07
C GLY A 434 7.01 -11.18 -3.20
N GLY A 435 7.51 -10.73 -4.36
CA GLY A 435 6.71 -10.38 -5.55
C GLY A 435 6.37 -8.89 -5.69
N PHE A 436 7.01 -8.01 -4.91
CA PHE A 436 6.93 -6.55 -5.05
C PHE A 436 8.18 -6.01 -5.78
N GLU A 437 8.24 -6.24 -7.09
CA GLU A 437 9.44 -5.96 -7.88
C GLU A 437 9.44 -4.59 -8.55
N THR A 438 8.27 -3.94 -8.67
CA THR A 438 8.15 -2.76 -9.52
C THR A 438 7.87 -1.49 -8.71
N PRO A 439 8.81 -0.53 -8.68
CA PRO A 439 8.56 0.82 -8.18
C PRO A 439 7.52 1.54 -9.04
N ILE A 440 6.60 2.23 -8.39
CA ILE A 440 5.60 3.09 -9.05
C ILE A 440 5.67 4.54 -8.59
N LEU A 441 6.27 4.78 -7.43
CA LEU A 441 6.26 6.08 -6.80
C LEU A 441 7.38 6.17 -5.75
N ILE A 442 8.01 7.34 -5.67
CA ILE A 442 8.91 7.70 -4.58
C ILE A 442 8.40 8.94 -3.86
N LYS A 443 8.69 9.03 -2.56
CA LYS A 443 8.37 10.18 -1.72
C LYS A 443 9.49 10.46 -0.71
N PRO A 444 9.60 11.67 -0.16
CA PRO A 444 10.69 11.99 0.76
C PRO A 444 10.67 11.09 2.00
N GLY A 445 11.83 10.52 2.34
CA GLY A 445 12.05 9.88 3.63
C GLY A 445 12.24 10.94 4.69
N ARG A 446 11.26 11.09 5.60
CA ARG A 446 11.35 12.03 6.73
C ARG A 446 10.74 11.43 7.98
N HIS A 447 11.44 11.60 9.10
CA HIS A 447 10.96 11.23 10.43
C HIS A 447 10.58 12.48 11.21
N TYR A 448 9.51 12.36 12.00
CA TYR A 448 9.00 13.44 12.83
C TYR A 448 8.94 12.96 14.27
N PHE A 449 9.21 13.85 15.20
CA PHE A 449 9.24 13.53 16.63
C PHE A 449 8.43 14.54 17.44
N THR A 450 7.85 14.05 18.52
CA THR A 450 7.15 14.85 19.53
C THR A 450 7.76 14.56 20.90
N GLU A 451 7.61 15.49 21.82
CA GLU A 451 8.06 15.31 23.20
C GLU A 451 7.08 14.43 23.97
N THR A 452 7.63 13.50 24.75
CA THR A 452 6.90 12.73 25.75
C THR A 452 7.67 12.80 27.07
N THR A 453 6.99 12.68 28.20
CA THR A 453 7.64 12.68 29.52
C THR A 453 7.62 11.27 30.10
N ILE A 454 8.80 10.75 30.42
CA ILE A 454 8.99 9.43 31.03
C ILE A 454 9.86 9.64 32.27
N ASP A 455 9.32 9.26 33.43
CA ASP A 455 10.00 9.37 34.73
C ASP A 455 10.58 10.77 34.99
N GLY A 456 9.82 11.81 34.63
CA GLY A 456 10.20 13.22 34.79
C GLY A 456 11.23 13.74 33.77
N ARG A 457 11.67 12.92 32.82
CA ARG A 457 12.59 13.30 31.74
C ARG A 457 11.81 13.51 30.44
N VAL A 458 12.20 14.52 29.66
CA VAL A 458 11.69 14.72 28.31
C VAL A 458 12.42 13.76 27.37
N CYS A 459 11.65 12.97 26.63
CA CYS A 459 12.13 12.04 25.61
C CYS A 459 11.45 12.37 24.27
N LEU A 460 12.10 12.02 23.16
CA LEU A 460 11.51 12.21 21.83
C LEU A 460 10.94 10.90 21.26
N GLU A 461 9.62 10.88 21.06
CA GLU A 461 8.89 9.76 20.45
C GLU A 461 8.70 9.99 18.95
N HIS A 462 9.02 8.97 18.13
CA HIS A 462 8.74 8.99 16.70
C HIS A 462 7.23 9.01 16.43
N ILE A 463 6.79 9.91 15.54
CA ILE A 463 5.39 10.08 15.19
C ILE A 463 5.16 10.15 13.68
N THR A 464 4.06 9.55 13.23
CA THR A 464 3.62 9.65 11.84
C THR A 464 2.53 10.70 11.67
N LYS A 465 2.35 11.23 10.45
CA LYS A 465 1.27 12.16 10.10
C LYS A 465 -0.14 11.68 10.52
N ARG A 466 -0.38 10.37 10.64
CA ARG A 466 -1.69 9.81 11.05
C ARG A 466 -1.93 9.90 12.56
N ARG A 467 -0.87 9.92 13.38
CA ARG A 467 -0.94 10.14 14.83
C ARG A 467 -0.92 11.62 15.22
N GLN A 468 -0.58 12.52 14.28
CA GLN A 468 -0.63 13.95 14.50
C GLN A 468 -2.09 14.39 14.66
N THR A 469 -2.39 14.98 15.81
CA THR A 469 -3.64 15.71 16.07
C THR A 469 -3.38 17.21 15.95
N ASN A 470 -4.42 18.04 15.94
CA ASN A 470 -4.27 19.51 15.94
C ASN A 470 -3.48 20.03 17.15
N GLN A 471 -3.32 19.23 18.21
CA GLN A 471 -2.58 19.58 19.43
C GLN A 471 -1.16 18.98 19.46
N THR A 472 -0.81 18.15 18.48
CA THR A 472 0.51 17.50 18.43
C THR A 472 1.56 18.51 17.93
N LYS A 473 2.43 18.97 18.83
CA LYS A 473 3.59 19.78 18.46
C LYS A 473 4.71 18.86 17.95
N ILE A 474 5.12 19.07 16.71
CA ILE A 474 6.35 18.48 16.18
C ILE A 474 7.52 19.28 16.71
N THR A 475 8.40 18.59 17.44
CA THR A 475 9.55 19.22 18.10
C THR A 475 10.82 19.04 17.28
N GLN A 476 10.99 17.88 16.64
CA GLN A 476 12.15 17.59 15.81
C GLN A 476 11.74 16.87 14.51
N VAL A 477 12.59 17.02 13.50
CA VAL A 477 12.49 16.37 12.19
C VAL A 477 13.87 15.80 11.86
N SER A 478 13.92 14.68 11.13
CA SER A 478 15.17 14.13 10.61
C SER A 478 15.94 15.18 9.79
N ARG A 479 17.23 15.33 10.08
CA ARG A 479 18.20 16.21 9.42
C ARG A 479 19.28 15.44 8.66
N PHE A 480 19.50 14.18 9.05
CA PHE A 480 20.31 13.24 8.31
C PHE A 480 19.76 13.06 6.87
N PRO A 481 20.63 13.04 5.83
CA PRO A 481 20.18 12.85 4.45
C PRO A 481 19.59 11.45 4.29
N LEU A 482 18.39 11.31 3.73
CA LEU A 482 17.71 10.03 3.59
C LEU A 482 17.34 9.74 2.14
N LEU A 483 17.47 8.48 1.74
CA LEU A 483 16.88 7.98 0.51
C LEU A 483 15.34 8.10 0.59
N PRO A 484 14.67 8.25 -0.57
CA PRO A 484 13.22 8.30 -0.60
C PRO A 484 12.61 6.96 -0.16
N VAL A 485 11.37 7.04 0.32
CA VAL A 485 10.52 5.86 0.49
C VAL A 485 9.99 5.46 -0.88
N ILE A 486 10.20 4.20 -1.25
CA ILE A 486 9.79 3.62 -2.52
C ILE A 486 8.47 2.88 -2.31
N GLU A 487 7.47 3.19 -3.13
CA GLU A 487 6.20 2.47 -3.17
C GLU A 487 6.28 1.46 -4.32
N LEU A 488 6.13 0.18 -3.98
CA LEU A 488 6.25 -0.96 -4.88
C LEU A 488 4.86 -1.53 -5.17
N ILE A 489 4.65 -2.04 -6.38
CA ILE A 489 3.40 -2.71 -6.78
C ILE A 489 3.66 -4.18 -7.10
N SER A 490 2.68 -5.01 -6.76
CA SER A 490 2.53 -6.38 -7.25
C SER A 490 1.21 -6.49 -8.03
N PRO A 491 1.25 -6.50 -9.36
CA PRO A 491 0.07 -6.70 -10.19
C PRO A 491 -0.53 -8.10 -9.99
N LEU A 492 -1.85 -8.15 -9.83
CA LEU A 492 -2.60 -9.41 -9.77
C LEU A 492 -3.46 -9.60 -11.03
N GLN A 493 -3.82 -8.51 -11.72
CA GLN A 493 -4.56 -8.49 -12.98
C GLN A 493 -4.03 -7.40 -13.90
N ALA A 494 -4.51 -7.42 -15.15
CA ALA A 494 -4.25 -6.36 -16.11
C ALA A 494 -4.84 -5.01 -15.63
N PRO A 495 -4.21 -3.88 -15.99
CA PRO A 495 -4.73 -2.56 -15.66
C PRO A 495 -6.10 -2.33 -16.33
N ARG A 496 -6.94 -1.56 -15.64
CA ARG A 496 -8.31 -1.26 -16.06
C ARG A 496 -8.35 -0.18 -17.14
N PHE A 497 -7.50 0.82 -16.98
CA PHE A 497 -7.36 1.94 -17.89
C PHE A 497 -6.09 1.75 -18.71
N LYS A 498 -6.01 2.43 -19.85
CA LYS A 498 -4.76 2.50 -20.59
C LYS A 498 -3.71 3.18 -19.68
N PRO A 499 -2.55 2.54 -19.42
CA PRO A 499 -1.49 3.18 -18.64
C PRO A 499 -0.99 4.45 -19.35
N ILE A 500 -0.70 5.47 -18.56
CA ILE A 500 0.01 6.69 -18.98
C ILE A 500 1.52 6.47 -18.83
N LEU A 501 1.93 5.90 -17.70
CA LEU A 501 3.32 5.55 -17.42
C LEU A 501 3.57 4.06 -17.65
N VAL A 502 4.80 3.73 -18.05
CA VAL A 502 5.22 2.36 -18.29
C VAL A 502 5.77 1.74 -17.02
N LEU A 503 5.05 0.72 -16.54
CA LEU A 503 5.42 -0.06 -15.37
C LEU A 503 6.84 -0.63 -15.52
N GLY A 504 7.69 -0.46 -14.51
CA GLY A 504 9.07 -0.95 -14.49
C GLY A 504 10.07 -0.12 -15.30
N ARG A 505 9.63 0.98 -15.89
CA ARG A 505 10.50 1.96 -16.56
C ARG A 505 10.47 3.31 -15.89
N GLU A 506 9.29 3.73 -15.44
CA GLU A 506 9.04 5.05 -14.90
C GLU A 506 8.44 4.93 -13.50
N MET A 507 8.73 5.90 -12.63
CA MET A 507 8.12 6.06 -11.31
C MET A 507 7.80 7.53 -11.05
N VAL A 508 6.66 7.78 -10.41
CA VAL A 508 6.27 9.14 -10.02
C VAL A 508 7.16 9.61 -8.87
N SER A 509 7.59 10.87 -8.87
CA SER A 509 8.29 11.48 -7.74
C SER A 509 7.44 12.58 -7.14
N ILE A 510 7.11 12.43 -5.86
CA ILE A 510 6.44 13.49 -5.08
C ILE A 510 7.44 14.16 -4.15
N SER A 511 7.35 15.47 -4.04
CA SER A 511 8.17 16.32 -3.16
C SER A 511 7.59 16.53 -1.77
#